data_AF-A0A1G6K9V1-F1
#
_entry.id   AF-A0A1G6K9V1-F1
#
_cell.length_a   1.000
_cell.length_b   1.000
_cell.length_c   1.000
_cell.angle_alpha   90.00
_cell.angle_beta   90.00
_cell.angle_gamma   90.00
#
_symmetry.space_group_name_H-M   'P 1'
#
loop_
_entity.id
_entity.type
_entity.pdbx_description
1 polymer ?
#
loop_
_entity_poly.entity_id
_entity_poly.type
_entity_poly.pdbx_seq_one_letter_code
_entity_poly.pdbx_strand_id
1 'polypeptide(L)'
;MEIQIPADNDGFILLQCSLCGEFFKLTVDDIESDDLIEIWCPTCGLKSEDYLTEDVIELALKKVENASMDMLFKEMKKWERKFNGNGMEFKAGKKPKKKKEDPIISVIQALEIKKYECCKREAKIKPILKLIGSYCPFCGVNYYGNK
;
A
#
# COMPACT_ATOMS: atom_id res chain seq x y z
N MET A 1 -5.94 -0.18 13.58
CA MET A 1 -6.22 0.68 12.41
C MET A 1 -5.78 -0.14 11.23
N GLU A 2 -6.68 -0.44 10.32
CA GLU A 2 -6.42 -1.34 9.20
C GLU A 2 -6.77 -0.63 7.89
N ILE A 3 -6.04 -0.97 6.84
CA ILE A 3 -6.25 -0.48 5.48
C ILE A 3 -6.51 -1.70 4.62
N GLN A 4 -7.67 -1.73 3.98
CA GLN A 4 -8.02 -2.79 3.05
C GLN A 4 -7.52 -2.41 1.66
N ILE A 5 -6.65 -3.24 1.10
CA ILE A 5 -6.16 -3.10 -0.27
C ILE A 5 -6.95 -4.09 -1.14
N PRO A 6 -7.75 -3.61 -2.11
CA PRO A 6 -8.56 -4.51 -2.92
C PRO A 6 -7.71 -5.31 -3.91
N ALA A 7 -7.96 -6.62 -3.97
CA ALA A 7 -7.51 -7.45 -5.08
C ALA A 7 -8.39 -7.21 -6.32
N ASP A 8 -7.84 -7.48 -7.50
CA ASP A 8 -8.65 -7.56 -8.72
C ASP A 8 -9.42 -8.89 -8.84
N ASN A 9 -10.19 -9.05 -9.91
CA ASN A 9 -11.03 -10.22 -10.14
C ASN A 9 -10.27 -11.55 -10.18
N ASP A 10 -8.96 -11.52 -10.42
CA ASP A 10 -8.11 -12.71 -10.46
C ASP A 10 -7.34 -12.91 -9.15
N GLY A 11 -7.64 -12.14 -8.10
CA GLY A 11 -6.99 -12.25 -6.79
C GLY A 11 -5.64 -11.55 -6.68
N PHE A 12 -5.34 -10.59 -7.57
CA PHE A 12 -4.06 -9.87 -7.56
C PHE A 12 -4.16 -8.47 -6.95
N ILE A 13 -3.21 -8.13 -6.07
CA ILE A 13 -3.07 -6.80 -5.45
C ILE A 13 -2.10 -5.93 -6.25
N LEU A 14 -2.49 -4.68 -6.50
CA LEU A 14 -1.64 -3.70 -7.18
C LEU A 14 -0.51 -3.21 -6.27
N LEU A 15 0.71 -3.31 -6.78
CA LEU A 15 1.94 -2.88 -6.15
C LEU A 15 2.65 -1.84 -7.02
N GLN A 16 3.37 -0.92 -6.40
CA GLN A 16 4.17 0.12 -7.07
C GLN A 16 5.59 0.11 -6.51
N CYS A 17 6.60 -0.02 -7.37
CA CYS A 17 7.99 0.02 -6.92
C CYS A 17 8.39 1.45 -6.56
N SER A 18 8.80 1.71 -5.32
CA SER A 18 9.24 3.05 -4.89
C SER A 18 10.58 3.50 -5.51
N LEU A 19 11.34 2.59 -6.15
CA LEU A 19 12.59 2.94 -6.86
C LEU A 19 12.40 3.42 -8.31
N CYS A 20 11.49 2.79 -9.07
CA CYS A 20 11.30 3.10 -10.50
C CYS A 20 9.89 3.55 -10.88
N GLY A 21 8.96 3.57 -9.92
CA GLY A 21 7.57 3.96 -10.12
C GLY A 21 6.71 2.96 -10.89
N GLU A 22 7.29 1.82 -11.29
CA GLU A 22 6.60 0.82 -12.11
C GLU A 22 5.63 -0.03 -11.30
N PHE A 23 4.51 -0.34 -11.93
CA PHE A 23 3.44 -1.12 -11.34
C PHE A 23 3.50 -2.58 -11.78
N PHE A 24 3.13 -3.45 -10.84
CA PHE A 24 2.93 -4.87 -11.07
C PHE A 24 1.92 -5.40 -10.06
N LYS A 25 1.46 -6.64 -10.22
CA LYS A 25 0.60 -7.28 -9.22
C LYS A 25 1.07 -8.67 -8.85
N LEU A 26 0.89 -9.01 -7.58
CA LEU A 26 1.08 -10.35 -7.02
C LEU A 26 -0.23 -10.84 -6.43
N THR A 27 -0.37 -12.16 -6.25
CA THR A 27 -1.56 -12.73 -5.61
C THR A 27 -1.58 -12.39 -4.12
N VAL A 28 -2.77 -12.35 -3.51
CA VAL A 28 -2.91 -12.22 -2.05
C VAL A 28 -2.15 -13.34 -1.34
N ASP A 29 -2.35 -14.57 -1.79
CA ASP A 29 -1.71 -15.77 -1.24
C ASP A 29 -0.18 -15.67 -1.26
N ASP A 30 0.40 -15.14 -2.34
CA ASP A 30 1.85 -14.95 -2.42
C ASP A 30 2.36 -13.90 -1.42
N ILE A 31 1.63 -12.79 -1.26
CA ILE A 31 2.01 -11.69 -0.36
C ILE A 31 1.89 -12.11 1.11
N GLU A 32 0.87 -12.90 1.45
CA GLU A 32 0.63 -13.40 2.80
C GLU A 32 1.43 -14.68 3.13
N SER A 33 2.11 -15.27 2.14
CA SER A 33 2.92 -16.47 2.32
C SER A 33 4.21 -16.17 3.10
N ASP A 34 4.46 -16.96 4.15
CA ASP A 34 5.73 -16.96 4.90
C ASP A 34 6.95 -17.32 4.02
N ASP A 35 6.74 -17.95 2.85
CA ASP A 35 7.81 -18.30 1.91
C ASP A 35 8.30 -17.08 1.10
N LEU A 36 7.52 -15.99 1.05
CA LEU A 36 7.89 -14.77 0.34
C LEU A 36 8.74 -13.88 1.24
N ILE A 37 10.05 -14.12 1.22
CA ILE A 37 11.01 -13.36 2.04
C ILE A 37 11.22 -11.95 1.46
N GLU A 38 11.31 -11.85 0.12
CA GLU A 38 11.65 -10.61 -0.57
C GLU A 38 10.89 -10.50 -1.88
N ILE A 39 10.46 -9.28 -2.19
CA ILE A 39 9.87 -8.93 -3.48
C ILE A 39 10.93 -8.22 -4.33
N TRP A 40 11.03 -8.63 -5.59
CA TRP A 40 11.86 -8.00 -6.60
C TRP A 40 10.99 -7.25 -7.60
N CYS A 41 11.39 -6.05 -8.01
CA CYS A 41 10.64 -5.35 -9.05
C CYS A 41 10.81 -6.08 -10.40
N PRO A 42 9.72 -6.52 -11.06
CA PRO A 42 9.82 -7.19 -12.35
C PRO A 42 10.39 -6.31 -13.47
N THR A 43 10.37 -4.98 -13.30
CA THR A 43 10.90 -4.03 -14.29
C THR A 43 12.38 -3.73 -14.06
N CYS A 44 12.77 -3.22 -12.88
CA CYS A 44 14.15 -2.78 -12.63
C CYS A 44 15.05 -3.87 -12.00
N GLY A 45 14.48 -4.97 -11.50
CA GLY A 45 15.24 -6.05 -10.89
C GLY A 45 15.85 -5.69 -9.53
N LEU A 46 15.40 -4.61 -8.89
CA LEU A 46 15.84 -4.19 -7.56
C LEU A 46 14.78 -4.49 -6.50
N LYS A 47 15.25 -4.65 -5.26
CA LYS A 47 14.41 -4.73 -4.06
C LYS A 47 14.14 -3.32 -3.56
N SER A 48 12.90 -3.08 -3.17
CA SER A 48 12.44 -1.82 -2.60
C SER A 48 12.16 -1.99 -1.11
N GLU A 49 12.22 -0.91 -0.33
CA GLU A 49 11.82 -0.94 1.09
C GLU A 49 10.33 -1.24 1.23
N ASP A 50 9.53 -0.72 0.31
CA ASP A 50 8.10 -0.92 0.24
C ASP A 50 7.62 -1.00 -1.23
N TYR A 51 6.42 -1.54 -1.40
CA TYR A 51 5.75 -1.64 -2.70
C TYR A 51 4.34 -1.05 -2.67
N LEU A 52 4.11 -0.11 -1.74
CA LEU A 52 2.79 0.49 -1.55
C LEU A 52 2.52 1.50 -2.66
N THR A 53 1.28 1.54 -3.12
CA THR A 53 0.87 2.61 -4.03
C THR A 53 0.72 3.92 -3.27
N GLU A 54 0.87 5.04 -3.99
CA GLU A 54 0.68 6.38 -3.43
C GLU A 54 -0.69 6.52 -2.73
N ASP A 55 -1.75 5.95 -3.29
CA ASP A 55 -3.10 5.97 -2.71
C ASP A 55 -3.17 5.25 -1.35
N VAL A 56 -2.44 4.13 -1.19
CA VAL A 56 -2.37 3.41 0.09
C VAL A 56 -1.68 4.27 1.15
N ILE A 57 -0.55 4.88 0.78
CA ILE A 57 0.23 5.75 1.66
C ILE A 57 -0.60 6.96 2.07
N GLU A 58 -1.28 7.61 1.12
CA GLU A 58 -2.10 8.78 1.40
C GLU A 58 -3.27 8.45 2.35
N LEU A 59 -3.96 7.32 2.13
CA LEU A 59 -5.02 6.86 3.01
C LEU A 59 -4.49 6.56 4.42
N ALA A 60 -3.31 5.96 4.55
CA ALA A 60 -2.68 5.69 5.83
C ALA A 60 -2.42 6.98 6.62
N LEU A 61 -1.82 7.97 5.96
CA LEU A 61 -1.52 9.28 6.57
C LEU A 61 -2.81 9.98 7.03
N LYS A 62 -3.86 9.98 6.20
CA LYS A 62 -5.17 10.55 6.56
C LYS A 62 -5.78 9.87 7.78
N LYS A 63 -5.73 8.54 7.86
CA LYS A 63 -6.24 7.77 9.01
C LYS A 63 -5.46 8.09 10.29
N VAL A 64 -4.13 8.13 10.21
CA VAL A 64 -3.25 8.46 11.36
C VAL A 64 -3.54 9.87 11.86
N GLU A 65 -3.65 10.84 10.97
CA GLU A 65 -3.96 12.23 11.33
C GLU A 65 -5.35 12.36 11.95
N ASN A 66 -6.36 11.71 11.39
CA ASN A 66 -7.70 11.71 11.97
C ASN A 66 -7.72 11.11 13.39
N ALA A 67 -6.97 10.04 13.61
CA ALA A 67 -6.86 9.40 14.92
C ALA A 67 -6.10 10.27 15.93
N SER A 68 -4.97 10.87 15.52
CA SER A 68 -4.19 11.75 16.40
C SER A 68 -4.97 12.99 16.80
N MET A 69 -5.70 13.61 15.87
CA MET A 69 -6.57 14.76 16.15
C MET A 69 -7.72 14.40 17.09
N ASP A 70 -8.31 13.21 16.94
CA ASP A 70 -9.34 12.71 17.87
C ASP A 70 -8.76 12.49 19.29
N MET A 71 -7.53 11.98 19.41
CA MET A 71 -6.86 11.79 20.70
C MET A 71 -6.56 13.13 21.38
N LEU A 72 -5.94 14.07 20.65
CA LEU A 72 -5.64 15.41 21.16
C LEU A 72 -6.91 16.13 21.63
N PHE A 73 -7.99 16.06 20.84
CA PHE A 73 -9.26 16.67 21.22
C PHE A 73 -9.87 16.04 22.48
N LYS A 74 -9.78 14.71 22.63
CA LYS A 74 -10.23 14.02 23.85
C LYS A 74 -9.44 14.48 25.08
N GLU A 75 -8.13 14.62 24.97
CA GLU A 75 -7.29 15.10 26.08
C GLU A 75 -7.59 16.56 26.44
N MET A 76 -7.73 17.45 25.45
CA MET A 76 -8.16 18.83 25.69
C MET A 76 -9.51 18.89 26.40
N LYS A 77 -10.48 18.05 26.01
CA LYS A 77 -11.78 17.97 26.67
C LYS A 77 -11.69 17.45 28.11
N LYS A 78 -10.76 16.54 28.41
CA LYS A 78 -10.50 16.11 29.80
C LYS A 78 -9.92 17.26 30.63
N TRP A 79 -9.02 18.05 30.06
CA TRP A 79 -8.46 19.21 30.75
C TRP A 79 -9.52 20.28 31.02
N GLU A 80 -10.37 20.60 30.04
CA GLU A 80 -11.49 21.54 30.23
C GLU A 80 -12.36 21.16 31.43
N ARG A 81 -12.68 19.86 31.57
CA ARG A 81 -13.43 19.36 32.74
C ARG A 81 -12.67 19.46 34.06
N LYS A 82 -11.34 19.34 34.05
CA LYS A 82 -10.50 19.43 35.26
C LYS A 82 -10.31 20.87 35.74
N PHE A 83 -10.21 21.83 34.82
CA PHE A 83 -9.98 23.23 35.17
C PHE A 83 -11.28 23.97 35.49
N ASN A 84 -12.39 23.63 34.84
CA ASN A 84 -13.71 24.18 35.18
C ASN A 84 -14.12 23.80 36.62
N GLY A 85 -14.02 24.77 37.53
CA GLY A 85 -14.33 24.62 38.96
C GLY A 85 -13.17 24.99 39.90
N ASN A 86 -11.93 25.07 39.40
CA ASN A 86 -10.73 25.36 40.20
C ASN A 86 -10.18 26.79 40.03
N GLY A 87 -10.99 27.73 39.55
CA GLY A 87 -10.61 29.15 39.38
C GLY A 87 -9.82 29.49 38.11
N MET A 88 -9.57 28.51 37.22
CA MET A 88 -9.06 28.73 35.85
C MET A 88 -10.05 28.15 34.83
N GLU A 89 -10.40 28.92 33.79
CA GLU A 89 -11.30 28.46 32.72
C GLU A 89 -10.47 28.03 31.50
N PHE A 90 -10.56 26.75 31.11
CA PHE A 90 -9.92 26.22 29.89
C PHE A 90 -10.98 25.62 28.97
N LYS A 91 -10.99 26.00 27.69
CA LYS A 91 -11.96 25.49 26.69
C LYS A 91 -11.24 24.79 25.55
N ALA A 92 -11.58 23.53 25.30
CA ALA A 92 -10.98 22.71 24.25
C ALA A 92 -11.38 23.12 22.81
N GLY A 93 -12.24 24.14 22.65
CA GLY A 93 -12.73 24.60 21.35
C GLY A 93 -13.64 23.59 20.63
N LYS A 94 -13.76 23.74 19.31
CA LYS A 94 -14.55 22.86 18.44
C LYS A 94 -13.76 21.62 18.07
N LYS A 95 -14.46 20.49 17.88
CA LYS A 95 -13.84 19.26 17.38
C LYS A 95 -13.22 19.49 15.99
N PRO A 96 -11.97 19.06 15.76
CA PRO A 96 -11.35 19.12 14.43
C PRO A 96 -12.19 18.38 13.39
N LYS A 97 -12.25 18.93 12.17
CA LYS A 97 -12.86 18.24 11.03
C LYS A 97 -11.93 17.13 10.56
N LYS A 98 -12.47 15.92 10.41
CA LYS A 98 -11.71 14.80 9.85
C LYS A 98 -11.45 14.99 8.36
N LYS A 99 -10.26 14.60 7.92
CA LYS A 99 -9.97 14.41 6.49
C LYS A 99 -10.80 13.25 5.95
N LYS A 100 -11.19 13.33 4.68
CA LYS A 100 -11.96 12.28 4.01
C LYS A 100 -11.06 11.06 3.77
N GLU A 101 -11.50 9.90 4.24
CA GLU A 101 -10.81 8.61 4.07
C GLU A 101 -11.49 7.85 2.93
N ASP A 102 -11.15 8.21 1.68
CA ASP A 102 -11.68 7.52 0.51
C ASP A 102 -11.11 6.10 0.41
N PRO A 103 -11.94 5.10 0.04
CA PRO A 103 -11.44 3.73 -0.13
C PRO A 103 -10.48 3.66 -1.32
N ILE A 104 -9.52 2.74 -1.24
CA ILE A 104 -8.59 2.47 -2.34
C ILE A 104 -9.39 1.83 -3.48
N ILE A 105 -9.22 2.35 -4.69
CA ILE A 105 -9.82 1.80 -5.90
C ILE A 105 -8.70 1.21 -6.74
N SER A 106 -8.79 -0.09 -7.05
CA SER A 106 -7.84 -0.72 -7.97
C SER A 106 -8.07 -0.17 -9.38
N VAL A 107 -7.21 0.73 -9.84
CA VAL A 107 -7.25 1.22 -11.23
C VAL A 107 -6.95 0.05 -12.16
N ILE A 108 -7.78 -0.12 -13.19
CA ILE A 108 -7.53 -1.12 -14.23
C ILE A 108 -6.27 -0.70 -15.00
N GLN A 109 -5.16 -1.35 -14.70
CA GLN A 109 -3.95 -1.26 -15.49
C GLN A 109 -3.95 -2.41 -16.50
N ALA A 110 -3.56 -2.12 -17.74
CA ALA A 110 -3.35 -3.13 -18.78
C ALA A 110 -2.10 -3.96 -18.46
N LEU A 111 -2.21 -4.81 -17.44
CA LEU A 111 -1.20 -5.78 -17.02
C LEU A 111 -1.66 -7.18 -17.42
N GLU A 112 -0.72 -8.01 -17.83
CA GLU A 112 -0.95 -9.38 -18.24
C GLU A 112 -0.29 -10.35 -17.27
N ILE A 113 -0.94 -11.48 -17.05
CA ILE A 113 -0.36 -12.58 -16.28
C ILE A 113 0.88 -13.11 -17.02
N LYS A 114 1.98 -13.22 -16.28
CA LYS A 114 3.20 -13.92 -16.65
C LYS A 114 3.50 -14.99 -15.61
N LYS A 115 3.71 -16.21 -16.10
CA LYS A 115 4.17 -17.34 -15.30
C LYS A 115 5.70 -17.36 -15.24
N TYR A 116 6.23 -17.56 -14.04
CA TYR A 116 7.66 -17.65 -13.76
C TYR A 116 8.02 -19.08 -13.34
N GLU A 117 8.59 -19.86 -14.27
CA GLU A 117 8.94 -21.27 -14.06
C GLU A 117 9.96 -21.53 -12.93
N CYS A 118 10.81 -20.55 -12.59
CA CYS A 118 11.81 -20.67 -11.53
C CYS A 118 11.20 -20.88 -10.15
N CYS A 119 10.00 -20.34 -9.93
CA CYS A 119 9.27 -20.43 -8.66
C CYS A 119 7.90 -21.09 -8.82
N LYS A 120 7.47 -21.37 -10.07
CA LYS A 120 6.12 -21.85 -10.42
C LYS A 120 5.01 -20.93 -9.91
N ARG A 121 5.27 -19.62 -9.91
CA ARG A 121 4.34 -18.57 -9.47
C ARG A 121 4.01 -17.62 -10.62
N GLU A 122 3.00 -16.78 -10.42
CA GLU A 122 2.48 -15.87 -11.44
C GLU A 122 2.48 -14.43 -10.93
N ALA A 123 2.72 -13.49 -11.82
CA ALA A 123 2.57 -12.06 -11.55
C ALA A 123 1.91 -11.36 -12.73
N LYS A 124 1.19 -10.26 -12.48
CA LYS A 124 0.71 -9.38 -13.55
C LYS A 124 1.72 -8.28 -13.80
N ILE A 125 2.19 -8.18 -15.04
CA ILE A 125 3.20 -7.21 -15.47
C ILE A 125 2.78 -6.52 -16.77
N LYS A 126 3.44 -5.42 -17.13
CA LYS A 126 3.17 -4.75 -18.41
C LYS A 126 3.43 -5.70 -19.59
N PRO A 127 2.57 -5.76 -20.63
CA PRO A 127 2.75 -6.63 -21.79
C PRO A 127 4.13 -6.50 -22.45
N ILE A 128 4.67 -5.28 -22.51
CA ILE A 128 6.01 -5.03 -23.09
C ILE A 128 7.12 -5.81 -22.39
N LEU A 129 7.02 -6.05 -21.07
CA LEU A 129 7.98 -6.82 -20.29
C LEU A 129 7.96 -8.32 -20.61
N LYS A 130 6.87 -8.82 -21.21
CA LYS A 130 6.85 -10.19 -21.77
C LYS A 130 7.70 -10.29 -23.05
N LEU A 131 7.81 -9.19 -23.79
CA LEU A 131 8.54 -9.12 -25.06
C LEU A 131 10.03 -8.80 -24.88
N ILE A 132 10.38 -7.86 -23.99
CA ILE A 132 11.78 -7.44 -23.80
C ILE A 132 12.49 -8.19 -22.69
N GLY A 133 11.72 -8.77 -21.76
CA GLY A 133 12.22 -9.45 -20.58
C GLY A 133 11.77 -8.77 -19.29
N SER A 134 11.86 -9.54 -18.20
CA SER A 134 11.40 -9.13 -16.87
C SER A 134 12.11 -9.94 -15.79
N TYR A 135 12.25 -9.39 -14.60
CA TYR A 135 12.71 -10.13 -13.44
C TYR A 135 11.57 -10.90 -12.79
N CYS A 136 11.87 -12.06 -12.20
CA CYS A 136 10.93 -12.80 -11.36
C CYS A 136 10.71 -12.04 -10.05
N PRO A 137 9.47 -11.65 -9.70
CA PRO A 137 9.22 -10.92 -8.47
C PRO A 137 9.56 -11.69 -7.19
N PHE A 138 9.64 -13.01 -7.28
CA PHE A 138 9.79 -13.89 -6.12
C PHE A 138 11.25 -14.29 -5.84
N CYS A 139 12.14 -14.23 -6.84
CA CYS A 139 13.53 -14.68 -6.69
C CYS A 139 14.56 -13.87 -7.47
N GLY A 140 14.15 -12.84 -8.21
CA GLY A 140 15.06 -11.97 -8.95
C GLY A 140 15.68 -12.57 -10.22
N VAL A 141 15.38 -13.82 -10.57
CA VAL A 141 15.86 -14.44 -11.82
C VAL A 141 15.38 -13.62 -13.03
N ASN A 142 16.30 -13.27 -13.92
CA ASN A 142 16.00 -12.53 -15.15
C ASN A 142 15.46 -13.48 -16.22
N TYR A 143 14.29 -13.15 -16.77
CA TYR A 143 13.73 -13.79 -17.94
C TYR A 143 13.97 -12.91 -19.16
N TYR A 144 14.80 -13.39 -20.09
CA TYR A 144 14.94 -12.75 -21.40
C TYR A 144 13.62 -12.81 -22.16
N GLY A 145 13.30 -11.75 -22.89
CA GLY A 145 12.12 -11.68 -23.74
C GLY A 145 12.06 -12.80 -24.78
N ASN A 146 10.84 -13.19 -25.17
CA ASN A 146 10.66 -14.18 -26.24
C ASN A 146 11.29 -13.63 -27.54
N LYS A 147 12.31 -14.34 -28.06
CA LYS A 147 12.77 -14.14 -29.44
C LYS A 147 11.79 -14.75 -30.42
#